data_AF-A0A9P0I8R1-F1
#
_entry.id   AF-A0A9P0I8R1-F1
#
_cell.length_a   1.000
_cell.length_b   1.000
_cell.length_c   1.000
_cell.angle_alpha   90.00
_cell.angle_beta   90.00
_cell.angle_gamma   90.00
#
_symmetry.space_group_name_H-M   'P 1'
#
loop_
_entity.id
_entity.type
_entity.pdbx_description
1 polymer ?
#
loop_
_entity_poly.entity_id
_entity_poly.type
_entity_poly.pdbx_seq_one_letter_code
_entity_poly.pdbx_strand_id
1 'polypeptide(L)'
;MAYPWDFSLDGGAAFHVVLAKEAGLSYAAVALVTDYDCWRENETSVSVSEVLAMFAKNVKKAADVIIDAVQVLAAETDLEYLSAHKELVSSAIMLKE
;
A
#
# COMPACT_ATOMS: atom_id res chain seq x y z
N MET A 1 -13.82 15.13 -14.12
CA MET A 1 -14.82 14.04 -14.04
C MET A 1 -14.27 12.92 -13.15
N ALA A 2 -14.83 12.64 -11.97
CA ALA A 2 -14.37 11.53 -11.12
C ALA A 2 -14.63 10.19 -11.83
N TYR A 3 -13.71 9.23 -11.71
CA TYR A 3 -13.87 7.91 -12.33
C TYR A 3 -15.22 7.27 -11.91
N PRO A 4 -15.95 6.59 -12.81
CA PRO A 4 -17.21 5.90 -12.48
C PRO A 4 -17.04 4.71 -11.53
N TRP A 5 -15.79 4.35 -11.23
CA TRP A 5 -15.36 3.34 -10.28
C TRP A 5 -14.61 4.10 -9.18
N ASP A 6 -14.97 3.92 -7.91
CA ASP A 6 -14.54 4.69 -6.72
C ASP A 6 -13.04 4.52 -6.35
N PHE A 7 -12.14 4.63 -7.34
CA PHE A 7 -10.70 4.59 -7.14
C PHE A 7 -10.21 5.95 -6.64
N SER A 8 -9.65 5.95 -5.44
CA SER A 8 -9.09 7.14 -4.82
C SER A 8 -7.60 7.36 -5.15
N LEU A 9 -6.88 6.33 -5.60
CA LEU A 9 -5.45 6.36 -5.91
C LEU A 9 -5.12 5.37 -7.04
N ASP A 10 -4.34 5.82 -8.02
CA ASP A 10 -3.85 4.97 -9.10
C ASP A 10 -2.42 4.50 -8.80
N GLY A 11 -2.19 3.18 -8.77
CA GLY A 11 -0.88 2.63 -8.45
C GLY A 11 -0.72 1.12 -8.74
N GLY A 12 0.46 0.72 -9.20
CA GLY A 12 0.78 -0.65 -9.64
C GLY A 12 1.05 -1.68 -8.54
N ALA A 13 0.55 -1.49 -7.31
CA ALA A 13 0.88 -2.35 -6.16
C ALA A 13 -0.02 -3.59 -6.01
N ALA A 14 -1.02 -3.78 -6.88
CA ALA A 14 -2.05 -4.81 -6.74
C ALA A 14 -1.49 -6.24 -6.70
N PHE A 15 -0.43 -6.54 -7.47
CA PHE A 15 0.17 -7.88 -7.46
C PHE A 15 0.97 -8.16 -6.18
N HIS A 16 1.66 -7.15 -5.64
CA HIS A 16 2.47 -7.30 -4.42
C HIS A 16 1.61 -7.65 -3.21
N VAL A 17 0.43 -7.03 -3.06
CA VAL A 17 -0.47 -7.33 -1.94
C VAL A 17 -1.05 -8.75 -2.03
N VAL A 18 -1.34 -9.24 -3.23
CA VAL A 18 -1.82 -10.63 -3.41
C VAL A 18 -0.71 -11.62 -3.07
N LEU A 19 0.49 -11.44 -3.62
CA LEU A 19 1.63 -12.32 -3.32
C LEU A 19 1.99 -12.34 -1.85
N ALA A 20 1.99 -11.18 -1.17
CA ALA A 20 2.28 -11.14 0.26
C ALA A 20 1.24 -11.93 1.07
N LYS A 21 -0.04 -11.87 0.66
CA LYS A 21 -1.11 -12.64 1.28
C LYS A 21 -0.98 -14.14 1.03
N GLU A 22 -0.60 -14.55 -0.17
CA GLU A 22 -0.30 -15.95 -0.50
C GLU A 22 0.92 -16.48 0.28
N ALA A 23 1.90 -15.62 0.54
CA ALA A 23 3.06 -15.93 1.38
C ALA A 23 2.76 -15.92 2.90
N GLY A 24 1.54 -15.55 3.31
CA GLY A 24 1.15 -15.48 4.73
C GLY A 24 1.78 -14.32 5.49
N LEU A 25 2.16 -13.24 4.79
CA LEU A 25 2.78 -12.06 5.36
C LEU A 25 1.73 -10.97 5.62
N SER A 26 1.86 -10.28 6.76
CA SER A 26 1.14 -9.03 7.00
C SER A 26 1.72 -7.94 6.10
N TYR A 27 0.91 -7.43 5.18
CA TYR A 27 1.32 -6.40 4.22
C TYR A 27 0.46 -5.14 4.38
N ALA A 28 1.12 -4.00 4.48
CA ALA A 28 0.49 -2.68 4.47
C ALA A 28 1.20 -1.80 3.44
N ALA A 29 0.44 -0.91 2.80
CA ALA A 29 0.98 0.05 1.84
C ALA A 29 0.77 1.48 2.35
N VAL A 30 1.81 2.31 2.21
CA VAL A 30 1.74 3.76 2.44
C VAL A 30 1.84 4.43 1.08
N ALA A 31 0.74 5.02 0.62
CA ALA A 31 0.70 5.75 -0.64
C ALA A 31 0.92 7.25 -0.41
N LEU A 32 1.79 7.85 -1.20
CA LEU A 32 2.01 9.30 -1.19
C LEU A 32 1.26 9.92 -2.37
N VAL A 33 0.29 10.78 -2.06
CA VAL A 33 -0.36 11.59 -3.09
C VAL A 33 0.64 12.61 -3.62
N THR A 34 0.90 12.58 -4.93
CA THR A 34 1.91 13.44 -5.58
C THR A 34 1.29 14.43 -6.55
N ASP A 35 0.18 14.07 -7.19
CA ASP A 35 -0.59 14.90 -8.11
C ASP A 35 -2.07 14.47 -8.13
N TYR A 36 -2.91 15.21 -8.87
CA TYR A 36 -4.33 14.92 -9.05
C TYR A 36 -4.64 14.27 -10.40
N ASP A 37 -3.69 13.50 -10.97
CA ASP A 37 -3.82 12.83 -12.27
C ASP A 37 -4.35 13.80 -13.36
N CYS A 38 -4.95 13.30 -14.43
CA CYS A 38 -5.48 14.10 -15.53
C CYS A 38 -7.01 14.36 -15.46
N TRP A 39 -7.68 13.97 -14.36
CA TRP A 39 -9.14 14.08 -14.25
C TRP A 39 -9.65 15.48 -13.87
N ARG A 40 -8.77 16.36 -13.37
CA ARG A 40 -9.09 17.75 -13.01
C ARG A 40 -8.90 18.68 -14.21
N GLU A 41 -10.02 19.22 -14.70
CA GLU A 41 -10.07 20.04 -15.93
C GLU A 41 -9.33 21.39 -15.84
N ASN A 42 -9.05 21.90 -14.64
CA ASN A 42 -8.38 23.19 -14.42
C ASN A 42 -6.94 23.07 -13.90
N GLU A 43 -6.38 21.86 -13.83
CA GLU A 43 -4.98 21.64 -13.44
C GLU A 43 -4.15 21.23 -14.66
N THR A 44 -2.86 21.56 -14.65
CA THR A 44 -1.91 21.11 -15.67
C THR A 44 -1.78 19.59 -15.63
N SER A 45 -1.72 18.95 -16.80
CA SER A 45 -1.49 17.51 -16.93
C SER A 45 -0.23 17.08 -16.17
N VAL A 46 -0.27 15.88 -15.58
CA VAL A 46 0.80 15.33 -14.73
C VAL A 46 2.18 15.48 -15.38
N SER A 47 3.11 16.09 -14.65
CA SER A 47 4.51 16.21 -15.05
C SER A 47 5.43 15.46 -14.09
N VAL A 48 6.44 14.77 -14.64
CA VAL A 48 7.43 14.02 -13.84
C VAL A 48 8.15 14.93 -12.84
N SER A 49 8.42 16.18 -13.22
CA SER A 49 9.07 17.16 -12.35
C SER A 49 8.21 17.54 -11.14
N GLU A 50 6.91 17.71 -11.31
CA GLU A 50 6.00 18.05 -10.20
C GLU A 50 5.83 16.87 -9.24
N VAL A 51 5.70 15.66 -9.79
CA VAL A 51 5.65 14.41 -9.00
C VAL A 51 6.90 14.28 -8.13
N LEU A 52 8.09 14.44 -8.71
CA LEU A 52 9.35 14.35 -7.96
C LEU A 52 9.48 15.46 -6.90
N ALA A 53 9.05 16.69 -7.21
CA ALA A 53 9.09 17.80 -6.25
C ALA A 53 8.14 17.56 -5.06
N MET A 54 6.94 17.04 -5.32
CA MET A 54 5.98 16.69 -4.27
C MET A 54 6.41 15.46 -3.47
N PHE A 55 6.98 14.46 -4.12
CA PHE A 55 7.57 13.30 -3.44
C PHE A 55 8.70 13.73 -2.50
N ALA A 56 9.65 14.55 -2.97
CA ALA A 56 10.77 15.02 -2.17
C ALA A 56 10.32 15.80 -0.91
N LYS A 57 9.22 16.55 -0.98
CA LYS A 57 8.65 17.27 0.16
C LYS A 57 8.03 16.34 1.22
N ASN A 58 7.50 15.20 0.80
CA ASN A 58 6.69 14.32 1.65
C ASN A 58 7.38 13.02 2.05
N VAL A 59 8.45 12.62 1.35
CA VAL A 59 9.16 11.34 1.60
C VAL A 59 9.68 11.24 3.03
N LYS A 60 10.15 12.35 3.62
CA LYS A 60 10.61 12.35 5.02
C LYS A 60 9.47 11.98 5.98
N LYS A 61 8.29 12.58 5.81
CA LYS A 61 7.13 12.28 6.65
C LYS A 61 6.70 10.81 6.51
N ALA A 62 6.73 10.29 5.28
CA ALA A 62 6.43 8.89 5.05
C ALA A 62 7.45 7.96 5.73
N ALA A 63 8.74 8.30 5.67
CA ALA A 63 9.79 7.55 6.36
C ALA A 63 9.60 7.58 7.89
N ASP A 64 9.30 8.75 8.45
CA ASP A 64 9.04 8.92 9.89
C ASP A 64 7.86 8.04 10.33
N VAL A 65 6.75 8.04 9.56
CA VAL A 65 5.58 7.17 9.81
C VAL A 65 5.95 5.68 9.77
N ILE A 66 6.78 5.25 8.82
CA ILE A 66 7.21 3.85 8.73
C ILE A 66 8.07 3.47 9.94
N ILE A 67 8.98 4.34 10.37
CA ILE A 67 9.83 4.11 11.55
C ILE A 67 8.96 3.98 12.80
N ASP A 68 8.01 4.90 13.00
CA ASP A 68 7.09 4.87 14.14
C ASP A 68 6.23 3.60 14.12
N ALA A 69 5.70 3.22 12.97
CA ALA A 69 4.91 1.99 12.81
C ALA A 69 5.72 0.74 13.18
N VAL A 70 6.99 0.66 12.75
CA VAL A 70 7.87 -0.46 13.11
C VAL A 70 8.12 -0.52 14.61
N GLN A 71 8.28 0.64 15.28
CA GLN A 71 8.45 0.67 16.74
C GLN A 71 7.21 0.17 17.48
N VAL A 72 6.02 0.59 17.03
CA VAL A 72 4.74 0.12 17.59
C VAL A 72 4.59 -1.39 17.40
N LEU A 73 4.85 -1.89 16.19
CA LEU A 73 4.78 -3.33 15.89
C LEU A 73 5.81 -4.15 16.67
N ALA A 74 7.01 -3.61 16.92
CA ALA A 74 8.05 -4.29 17.70
C ALA A 74 7.70 -4.39 19.19
N ALA A 75 6.85 -3.50 19.70
CA ALA A 75 6.38 -3.54 21.08
C ALA A 75 5.17 -4.46 21.28
N GLU A 76 4.57 -4.96 20.19
CA GLU A 76 3.41 -5.84 20.24
C GLU A 76 3.78 -7.21 20.83
N THR A 77 2.95 -7.69 21.75
CA THR A 77 3.15 -8.99 22.42
C THR A 77 2.13 -10.03 21.97
N ASP A 78 0.97 -9.57 21.50
CA ASP A 78 -0.05 -10.45 20.95
C ASP A 78 0.14 -10.62 19.44
N LEU A 79 0.60 -11.80 19.05
CA LEU A 79 0.90 -12.15 17.66
C LEU A 79 -0.01 -13.26 17.12
N GLU A 80 -1.20 -13.45 17.70
CA GLU A 80 -2.17 -14.48 17.26
C GLU A 80 -2.56 -14.35 15.78
N TYR A 81 -2.51 -13.12 15.25
CA TYR A 81 -2.77 -12.85 13.83
C TYR A 81 -1.76 -13.56 12.89
N LEU A 82 -0.52 -13.82 13.33
CA LEU A 82 0.47 -14.55 12.53
C LEU A 82 0.11 -16.04 12.37
N SER A 83 -0.49 -16.66 13.40
CA SER A 83 -1.05 -18.02 13.26
C SER A 83 -2.22 -18.03 12.27
N ALA A 84 -3.11 -17.06 12.37
CA ALA A 84 -4.25 -16.94 11.47
C ALA A 84 -3.82 -16.79 9.99
N HIS A 85 -2.73 -16.06 9.72
CA HIS A 85 -2.18 -15.96 8.36
C HIS A 85 -1.70 -17.31 7.81
N LYS A 86 -1.02 -18.12 8.64
CA LYS A 86 -0.55 -19.46 8.21
C LYS A 86 -1.70 -20.42 7.93
N GLU A 87 -2.73 -20.39 8.76
CA GLU A 87 -3.94 -21.20 8.57
C GLU A 87 -4.69 -20.80 7.30
N LEU A 88 -4.81 -19.49 7.05
CA LEU A 88 -5.42 -18.96 5.83
C LEU A 88 -4.68 -19.46 4.57
N VAL A 89 -3.35 -19.39 4.56
CA VAL A 89 -2.57 -19.91 3.43
C VAL A 89 -2.77 -21.41 3.26
N SER A 90 -2.72 -22.17 4.34
CA SER A 90 -2.84 -23.64 4.30
C SER A 90 -4.20 -24.08 3.77
N SER A 91 -5.27 -23.40 4.19
CA SER A 91 -6.64 -23.71 3.74
C SER A 91 -6.93 -23.27 2.30
N ALA A 92 -6.18 -22.31 1.76
CA ALA A 92 -6.34 -21.83 0.39
C ALA A 92 -5.68 -22.73 -0.67
N ILE A 93 -4.82 -23.68 -0.26
CA ILE A 93 -4.14 -24.61 -1.17
C ILE A 93 -5.00 -25.86 -1.38
N MET A 94 -5.55 -26.03 -2.58
CA MET A 94 -6.22 -27.28 -2.97
C MET A 94 -5.20 -28.29 -3.51
N LEU A 95 -4.91 -29.32 -2.73
CA LEU A 95 -4.15 -30.48 -3.20
C LEU A 95 -5.10 -31.46 -3.88
N LYS A 96 -4.69 -32.00 -5.03
CA LYS A 96 -5.35 -33.20 -5.58
C LYS A 96 -4.98 -34.39 -4.69
N GLU A 97 -5.99 -35.12 -4.25
CA GLU A 97 -5.83 -36.44 -3.62
C GLU A 97 -4.97 -37.38 -4.48
#